data_AF-A8U0Y3-F1
#
_entry.id   AF-A8U0Y3-F1
#
_cell.length_a   1.000
_cell.length_b   1.000
_cell.length_c   1.000
_cell.angle_alpha   90.00
_cell.angle_beta   90.00
_cell.angle_gamma   90.00
#
_symmetry.space_group_name_H-M   'P 1'
#
loop_
_entity.id
_entity.type
_entity.pdbx_description
1 polymer ?
#
loop_
_entity_poly.entity_id
_entity_poly.type
_entity_poly.pdbx_seq_one_letter_code
_entity_poly.pdbx_strand_id
1 'polypeptide(L)'
;MATVTTSVTGLSGVATDGTDTGTLNITSGTLLSTSLTSIIGYSTINVSANAAHVISLPSTILATTSGTVTMVISSTIGVSFTGANLTGTLLKVNLTASEGADSIIGGPDDDTLVGGVGNDSITGGTGNGEDSIVAGDGKDTVRGGDGADSLFGGDGADLIYGNVGSDLLSGGSGTDTMFGGADSDTIFGGEGNDRMWGNLGADSLLGEAGDDVIYGNLGNDTIIGGDGNDTMFAGQDNDSLLGGDGRDILYGNLGNDTLYGGSAPDMLYGGQGNDVLSGGQGVDTLAGNRGNDLMIGGTGGDIFWMGSPDGADTISDFDYSAGDRMRLSSGITWSAADVNSVAVVTFSTGGTVTLTGVTSSSVVDGWFTTG
;
A
#
# COMPACT_ATOMS: atom_id res chain seq x y z
N MET A 1 -29.19 -34.85 13.58
CA MET A 1 -27.97 -35.53 14.07
C MET A 1 -27.53 -34.79 15.32
N ALA A 2 -27.19 -35.51 16.38
CA ALA A 2 -26.86 -34.89 17.67
C ALA A 2 -25.46 -34.27 17.59
N THR A 3 -25.35 -32.97 17.91
CA THR A 3 -24.07 -32.28 18.07
C THR A 3 -23.30 -32.96 19.20
N VAL A 4 -22.21 -33.66 18.89
CA VAL A 4 -21.33 -34.25 19.91
C VAL A 4 -20.31 -33.19 20.30
N THR A 5 -20.29 -32.84 21.59
CA THR A 5 -19.25 -31.99 22.18
C THR A 5 -18.27 -32.90 22.91
N THR A 6 -17.08 -33.09 22.33
CA THR A 6 -16.02 -33.90 22.95
C THR A 6 -15.10 -32.99 23.75
N SER A 7 -15.06 -33.15 25.09
CA SER A 7 -14.22 -32.33 25.98
C SER A 7 -13.00 -33.13 26.46
N VAL A 8 -11.85 -32.66 25.99
CA VAL A 8 -10.48 -33.15 26.18
C VAL A 8 -9.75 -32.76 27.48
N THR A 9 -9.76 -33.52 28.58
CA THR A 9 -8.82 -33.29 29.71
C THR A 9 -7.81 -34.44 29.85
N GLY A 10 -6.60 -34.26 29.31
CA GLY A 10 -5.49 -35.23 29.35
C GLY A 10 -5.68 -36.42 28.40
N LEU A 11 -4.82 -36.56 27.39
CA LEU A 11 -4.96 -37.63 26.39
C LEU A 11 -3.64 -38.24 25.96
N SER A 12 -3.47 -39.49 26.33
CA SER A 12 -2.97 -40.50 25.40
C SER A 12 -4.15 -41.03 24.59
N GLY A 13 -4.15 -40.87 23.26
CA GLY A 13 -4.97 -41.72 22.37
C GLY A 13 -6.24 -41.15 21.75
N VAL A 14 -6.26 -39.89 21.30
CA VAL A 14 -7.26 -39.48 20.29
C VAL A 14 -6.80 -40.00 18.93
N ALA A 15 -7.30 -41.17 18.55
CA ALA A 15 -7.40 -41.57 17.16
C ALA A 15 -8.85 -41.31 16.75
N THR A 16 -9.08 -40.25 15.98
CA THR A 16 -10.38 -39.98 15.36
C THR A 16 -10.50 -40.89 14.15
N ASP A 17 -11.50 -41.77 14.10
CA ASP A 17 -11.69 -42.73 13.00
C ASP A 17 -12.30 -42.10 11.73
N GLY A 18 -12.41 -40.77 11.70
CA GLY A 18 -12.99 -39.99 10.60
C GLY A 18 -14.51 -39.95 10.58
N THR A 19 -15.19 -40.54 11.58
CA THR A 19 -16.66 -40.46 11.71
C THR A 19 -17.13 -39.43 12.74
N ASP A 20 -16.21 -38.87 13.52
CA ASP A 20 -16.49 -37.79 14.45
C ASP A 20 -17.04 -36.57 13.71
N THR A 21 -18.01 -35.86 14.30
CA THR A 21 -18.58 -34.60 13.80
C THR A 21 -18.91 -33.68 14.97
N GLY A 22 -18.86 -32.35 14.77
CA GLY A 22 -19.17 -31.37 15.82
C GLY A 22 -17.94 -30.64 16.37
N THR A 23 -17.90 -30.39 17.68
CA THR A 23 -16.90 -29.53 18.34
C THR A 23 -15.94 -30.34 19.22
N LEU A 24 -14.64 -30.19 18.99
CA LEU A 24 -13.56 -30.69 19.84
C LEU A 24 -13.04 -29.56 20.74
N ASN A 25 -13.09 -29.71 22.06
CA ASN A 25 -12.49 -28.75 22.99
C ASN A 25 -11.19 -29.31 23.58
N ILE A 26 -10.09 -28.58 23.41
CA ILE A 26 -8.75 -28.86 23.95
C ILE A 26 -8.44 -27.79 25.01
N THR A 27 -8.04 -28.20 26.22
CA THR A 27 -7.69 -27.30 27.34
C THR A 27 -6.26 -27.57 27.83
N SER A 28 -5.55 -26.54 28.30
CA SER A 28 -4.16 -26.60 28.76
C SER A 28 -3.90 -27.55 29.94
N GLY A 29 -2.66 -28.05 29.99
CA GLY A 29 -2.18 -29.09 30.90
C GLY A 29 -1.64 -30.33 30.16
N THR A 30 -1.65 -30.29 28.83
CA THR A 30 -1.37 -31.43 27.95
C THR A 30 -0.35 -31.01 26.89
N LEU A 31 0.85 -31.58 26.92
CA LEU A 31 1.64 -31.71 25.70
C LEU A 31 0.80 -32.59 24.76
N LEU A 32 0.41 -32.06 23.58
CA LEU A 32 0.05 -32.96 22.49
C LEU A 32 1.28 -33.83 22.28
N SER A 33 1.18 -35.11 22.62
CA SER A 33 2.30 -36.02 22.40
C SER A 33 2.63 -35.98 20.92
N THR A 34 3.91 -36.03 20.59
CA THR A 34 4.45 -36.12 19.21
C THR A 34 3.95 -37.34 18.41
N SER A 35 2.97 -38.07 18.94
CA SER A 35 2.33 -39.25 18.39
C SER A 35 0.90 -39.02 17.89
N LEU A 36 0.30 -37.84 18.08
CA LEU A 36 -0.91 -37.49 17.34
C LEU A 36 -0.51 -37.19 15.90
N THR A 37 -0.99 -38.00 14.96
CA THR A 37 -0.69 -37.86 13.53
C THR A 37 -1.83 -37.23 12.74
N SER A 38 -3.07 -37.26 13.27
CA SER A 38 -4.23 -36.63 12.60
C SER A 38 -5.40 -36.32 13.54
N ILE A 39 -6.12 -35.21 13.27
CA ILE A 39 -7.46 -34.92 13.80
C ILE A 39 -8.43 -34.92 12.62
N ILE A 40 -9.44 -35.78 12.65
CA ILE A 40 -10.33 -36.03 11.50
C ILE A 40 -11.80 -35.92 11.92
N GLY A 41 -12.61 -35.14 11.18
CA GLY A 41 -14.08 -35.15 11.23
C GLY A 41 -14.78 -34.00 11.99
N TYR A 42 -14.07 -33.26 12.83
CA TYR A 42 -14.66 -32.14 13.58
C TYR A 42 -14.84 -30.88 12.71
N SER A 43 -15.98 -30.20 12.85
CA SER A 43 -16.26 -28.91 12.17
C SER A 43 -15.71 -27.71 12.96
N THR A 44 -15.46 -27.90 14.26
CA THR A 44 -14.91 -26.87 15.14
C THR A 44 -13.91 -27.48 16.10
N ILE A 45 -12.73 -26.86 16.23
CA ILE A 45 -11.72 -27.26 17.20
C ILE A 45 -11.42 -26.04 18.07
N ASN A 46 -11.91 -26.03 19.30
CA ASN A 46 -11.58 -24.99 20.27
C ASN A 46 -10.34 -25.41 21.05
N VAL A 47 -9.36 -24.52 21.12
CA VAL A 47 -8.13 -24.74 21.88
C VAL A 47 -8.02 -23.63 22.92
N SER A 48 -7.83 -23.98 24.19
CA SER A 48 -7.64 -23.01 25.28
C SER A 48 -6.35 -23.31 26.01
N ALA A 49 -5.48 -22.30 26.13
CA ALA A 49 -4.17 -22.42 26.76
C ALA A 49 -4.05 -21.46 27.95
N ASN A 50 -3.68 -21.96 29.13
CA ASN A 50 -3.48 -21.16 30.36
C ASN A 50 -2.01 -21.02 30.79
N ALA A 51 -1.06 -21.52 29.99
CA ALA A 51 0.39 -21.43 30.23
C ALA A 51 1.15 -21.52 28.91
N ALA A 52 2.35 -20.91 28.83
CA ALA A 52 3.23 -20.92 27.67
C ALA A 52 3.54 -22.37 27.22
N HIS A 53 2.80 -22.86 26.23
CA HIS A 53 2.99 -24.16 25.61
C HIS A 53 2.79 -24.00 24.11
N VAL A 54 3.74 -24.50 23.34
CA VAL A 54 3.57 -24.72 21.90
C VAL A 54 2.51 -25.81 21.74
N ILE A 55 1.34 -25.47 21.23
CA ILE A 55 0.34 -26.46 20.84
C ILE A 55 0.67 -26.89 19.41
N SER A 56 1.58 -27.86 19.28
CA SER A 56 1.81 -28.52 17.99
C SER A 56 0.63 -29.42 17.67
N LEU A 57 -0.26 -28.96 16.80
CA LEU A 57 -1.26 -29.81 16.18
C LEU A 57 -0.57 -30.84 15.26
N PRO A 58 -1.16 -32.03 15.06
CA PRO A 58 -0.67 -32.99 14.07
C PRO A 58 -0.53 -32.34 12.71
N SER A 59 0.40 -32.86 11.90
CA SER A 59 0.64 -32.40 10.53
C SER A 59 -0.59 -32.46 9.63
N THR A 60 -1.66 -33.15 10.04
CA THR A 60 -2.86 -33.39 9.23
C THR A 60 -4.12 -33.17 10.06
N ILE A 61 -4.90 -32.15 9.72
CA ILE A 61 -6.29 -32.01 10.16
C ILE A 61 -7.13 -32.28 8.91
N LEU A 62 -8.15 -33.14 8.97
CA LEU A 62 -9.06 -33.41 7.84
C LEU A 62 -10.51 -33.20 8.30
N ALA A 63 -11.27 -32.27 7.69
CA ALA A 63 -12.72 -32.40 7.74
C ALA A 63 -13.12 -33.47 6.74
N THR A 64 -13.95 -34.41 7.17
CA THR A 64 -14.44 -35.51 6.32
C THR A 64 -15.57 -35.10 5.39
N THR A 65 -15.93 -33.82 5.39
CA THR A 65 -16.96 -33.21 4.54
C THR A 65 -16.46 -31.88 3.99
N SER A 66 -16.75 -31.57 2.72
CA SER A 66 -16.56 -30.23 2.16
C SER A 66 -17.19 -29.19 3.10
N GLY A 67 -16.36 -28.44 3.82
CA GLY A 67 -16.82 -27.56 4.87
C GLY A 67 -15.66 -26.88 5.59
N THR A 68 -15.95 -25.71 6.14
CA THR A 68 -15.01 -24.89 6.91
C THR A 68 -14.65 -25.55 8.22
N VAL A 69 -13.36 -25.59 8.55
CA VAL A 69 -12.90 -25.90 9.91
C VAL A 69 -12.64 -24.58 10.63
N THR A 70 -13.41 -24.32 11.69
CA THR A 70 -13.15 -23.18 12.58
C THR A 70 -12.29 -23.64 13.74
N MET A 71 -11.12 -23.04 13.88
CA MET A 71 -10.24 -23.21 15.03
C MET A 71 -10.25 -21.91 15.84
N VAL A 72 -10.77 -21.96 17.07
CA VAL A 72 -10.78 -20.80 17.97
C VAL A 72 -9.75 -21.06 19.06
N ILE A 73 -8.76 -20.17 19.17
CA ILE A 73 -7.76 -20.25 20.24
C ILE A 73 -8.01 -19.15 21.24
N SER A 74 -8.13 -19.51 22.51
CA SER A 74 -8.17 -18.55 23.60
C SER A 74 -6.95 -18.78 24.48
N SER A 75 -5.91 -17.97 24.27
CA SER A 75 -4.69 -17.93 25.06
C SER A 75 -4.47 -16.51 25.64
N THR A 76 -3.57 -16.41 26.61
CA THR A 76 -3.08 -15.12 27.16
C THR A 76 -1.58 -14.93 26.84
N ILE A 77 -1.05 -15.80 25.99
CA ILE A 77 0.37 -15.96 25.64
C ILE A 77 0.44 -16.52 24.21
N GLY A 78 1.42 -16.06 23.42
CA GLY A 78 1.61 -16.47 22.03
C GLY A 78 1.64 -17.99 21.79
N VAL A 79 0.96 -18.40 20.73
CA VAL A 79 0.75 -19.76 20.23
C VAL A 79 1.34 -19.83 18.81
N SER A 80 2.43 -20.58 18.67
CA SER A 80 3.00 -20.85 17.34
C SER A 80 2.36 -22.08 16.71
N PHE A 81 1.73 -21.92 15.55
CA PHE A 81 1.34 -23.03 14.68
C PHE A 81 2.42 -23.27 13.64
N THR A 82 3.30 -24.23 13.91
CA THR A 82 4.21 -24.74 12.88
C THR A 82 3.70 -26.07 12.36
N GLY A 83 3.21 -26.09 11.13
CA GLY A 83 3.00 -27.31 10.36
C GLY A 83 1.66 -27.97 10.59
N ALA A 84 0.68 -27.54 9.81
CA ALA A 84 -0.13 -28.52 9.11
C ALA A 84 0.34 -28.50 7.64
N ASN A 85 1.00 -29.57 7.19
CA ASN A 85 0.81 -29.92 5.80
C ASN A 85 -0.66 -30.35 5.73
N LEU A 86 -1.58 -29.41 5.53
CA LEU A 86 -2.99 -29.65 5.20
C LEU A 86 -3.08 -30.32 3.82
N THR A 87 -2.32 -31.39 3.60
CA THR A 87 -2.40 -32.25 2.44
C THR A 87 -3.59 -33.18 2.65
N GLY A 88 -4.76 -32.64 2.32
CA GLY A 88 -6.03 -33.35 2.36
C GLY A 88 -7.18 -32.36 2.43
N THR A 89 -7.52 -31.73 1.29
CA THR A 89 -8.81 -31.06 1.02
C THR A 89 -9.50 -30.50 2.27
N LEU A 90 -8.84 -29.58 2.95
CA LEU A 90 -9.47 -28.64 3.85
C LEU A 90 -9.33 -27.29 3.18
N LEU A 91 -10.44 -26.84 2.59
CA LEU A 91 -10.49 -25.75 1.61
C LEU A 91 -10.72 -24.36 2.24
N LYS A 92 -10.68 -24.22 3.58
CA LYS A 92 -10.93 -22.96 4.31
C LYS A 92 -10.63 -23.12 5.81
N VAL A 93 -9.79 -22.25 6.35
CA VAL A 93 -9.35 -22.12 7.74
C VAL A 93 -9.94 -20.83 8.32
N ASN A 94 -10.72 -20.93 9.41
CA ASN A 94 -11.06 -19.77 10.22
C ASN A 94 -10.29 -19.85 11.54
N LEU A 95 -9.29 -18.98 11.74
CA LEU A 95 -8.45 -18.93 12.93
C LEU A 95 -8.58 -17.58 13.66
N THR A 96 -8.70 -17.61 14.98
CA THR A 96 -8.56 -16.42 15.82
C THR A 96 -7.60 -16.75 16.95
N ALA A 97 -6.45 -16.08 16.96
CA ALA A 97 -5.51 -16.11 18.06
C ALA A 97 -5.79 -14.93 19.03
N SER A 98 -4.95 -14.75 20.04
CA SER A 98 -5.36 -14.05 21.27
C SER A 98 -4.28 -13.09 21.73
N GLU A 99 -3.90 -13.06 23.01
CA GLU A 99 -2.78 -12.20 23.44
C GLU A 99 -1.42 -12.90 23.21
N GLY A 100 -0.40 -12.10 22.90
CA GLY A 100 0.99 -12.51 22.71
C GLY A 100 1.35 -12.76 21.24
N ALA A 101 2.65 -12.93 20.96
CA ALA A 101 3.15 -13.13 19.60
C ALA A 101 2.79 -14.52 19.02
N ASP A 102 1.92 -14.53 18.02
CA ASP A 102 1.36 -15.70 17.36
C ASP A 102 2.02 -15.98 16.00
N SER A 103 2.00 -17.24 15.56
CA SER A 103 2.43 -17.62 14.21
C SER A 103 1.35 -18.46 13.54
N ILE A 104 0.79 -17.92 12.46
CA ILE A 104 -0.41 -18.42 11.78
C ILE A 104 -0.07 -18.66 10.30
N ILE A 105 -0.47 -19.82 9.79
CA ILE A 105 -0.28 -20.20 8.38
C ILE A 105 -1.59 -20.82 7.90
N GLY A 106 -2.19 -20.26 6.86
CA GLY A 106 -3.34 -20.82 6.18
C GLY A 106 -3.00 -21.96 5.20
N GLY A 107 -4.01 -22.40 4.45
CA GLY A 107 -4.02 -23.47 3.49
C GLY A 107 -3.91 -22.99 2.03
N PRO A 108 -4.39 -23.80 1.07
CA PRO A 108 -4.32 -23.49 -0.36
C PRO A 108 -5.53 -22.75 -0.97
N ASP A 109 -6.55 -22.46 -0.16
CA ASP A 109 -7.88 -21.96 -0.56
C ASP A 109 -8.29 -20.84 0.43
N ASP A 110 -9.39 -20.13 0.16
CA ASP A 110 -9.83 -18.93 0.90
C ASP A 110 -9.91 -19.08 2.43
N ASP A 111 -9.01 -18.43 3.16
CA ASP A 111 -8.91 -18.48 4.61
C ASP A 111 -9.41 -17.20 5.31
N THR A 112 -9.57 -17.28 6.62
CA THR A 112 -9.88 -16.15 7.49
C THR A 112 -9.04 -16.27 8.76
N LEU A 113 -8.04 -15.39 8.89
CA LEU A 113 -6.99 -15.48 9.89
C LEU A 113 -6.98 -14.21 10.74
N VAL A 114 -7.00 -14.35 12.06
CA VAL A 114 -6.96 -13.21 13.00
C VAL A 114 -5.85 -13.42 14.04
N GLY A 115 -4.92 -12.47 14.14
CA GLY A 115 -3.78 -12.48 15.07
C GLY A 115 -4.19 -12.13 16.51
N GLY A 116 -4.82 -10.96 16.69
CA GLY A 116 -5.26 -10.50 18.00
C GLY A 116 -4.35 -9.41 18.55
N VAL A 117 -3.78 -9.62 19.73
CA VAL A 117 -2.88 -8.66 20.37
C VAL A 117 -1.52 -9.31 20.48
N GLY A 118 -0.45 -8.71 19.99
CA GLY A 118 0.87 -9.31 19.99
C GLY A 118 1.67 -8.89 18.78
N ASN A 119 2.88 -9.43 18.64
CA ASN A 119 3.65 -9.22 17.41
C ASN A 119 3.57 -10.52 16.62
N ASP A 120 2.66 -10.56 15.67
CA ASP A 120 2.20 -11.78 15.02
C ASP A 120 2.87 -11.97 13.66
N SER A 121 2.97 -13.23 13.24
CA SER A 121 3.42 -13.61 11.90
C SER A 121 2.33 -14.44 11.24
N ILE A 122 1.66 -13.85 10.25
CA ILE A 122 0.49 -14.45 9.60
C ILE A 122 0.74 -14.59 8.10
N THR A 123 0.45 -15.76 7.54
CA THR A 123 0.47 -15.98 6.09
C THR A 123 -0.79 -16.69 5.61
N GLY A 124 -1.38 -16.22 4.51
CA GLY A 124 -2.56 -16.82 3.86
C GLY A 124 -2.29 -18.24 3.36
N GLY A 125 -1.09 -18.47 2.82
CA GLY A 125 -0.56 -19.82 2.64
C GLY A 125 0.00 -20.04 1.25
N THR A 126 -0.48 -21.07 0.57
CA THR A 126 -0.08 -21.38 -0.82
C THR A 126 -1.32 -21.38 -1.70
N GLY A 127 -1.20 -21.70 -3.00
CA GLY A 127 -2.40 -21.77 -3.84
C GLY A 127 -2.95 -20.38 -4.15
N ASN A 128 -4.16 -20.33 -4.71
CA ASN A 128 -4.78 -19.10 -5.22
C ASN A 128 -6.02 -18.72 -4.39
N GLY A 129 -5.99 -18.98 -3.08
CA GLY A 129 -7.10 -18.66 -2.19
C GLY A 129 -7.27 -17.16 -2.04
N GLU A 130 -8.48 -16.68 -1.86
CA GLU A 130 -8.74 -15.28 -1.49
C GLU A 130 -8.79 -15.18 0.05
N ASP A 131 -7.68 -14.79 0.67
CA ASP A 131 -7.50 -14.84 2.11
C ASP A 131 -7.89 -13.52 2.80
N SER A 132 -8.57 -13.63 3.94
CA SER A 132 -8.89 -12.49 4.80
C SER A 132 -8.05 -12.54 6.07
N ILE A 133 -7.12 -11.60 6.23
CA ILE A 133 -6.17 -11.57 7.34
C ILE A 133 -6.31 -10.26 8.14
N VAL A 134 -6.49 -10.37 9.45
CA VAL A 134 -6.50 -9.24 10.40
C VAL A 134 -5.46 -9.49 11.48
N ALA A 135 -4.36 -8.73 11.49
CA ALA A 135 -3.28 -8.99 12.44
C ALA A 135 -3.62 -8.45 13.84
N GLY A 136 -4.00 -7.19 13.97
CA GLY A 136 -4.57 -6.61 15.19
C GLY A 136 -3.62 -5.63 15.87
N ASP A 137 -3.45 -5.73 17.19
CA ASP A 137 -2.59 -4.80 17.93
C ASP A 137 -1.17 -5.36 18.04
N GLY A 138 -0.16 -4.60 17.64
CA GLY A 138 1.25 -4.83 17.86
C GLY A 138 2.05 -4.72 16.57
N LYS A 139 3.29 -5.22 16.57
CA LYS A 139 4.15 -5.17 15.38
C LYS A 139 4.04 -6.48 14.62
N ASP A 140 3.25 -6.48 13.57
CA ASP A 140 2.88 -7.68 12.85
C ASP A 140 3.64 -7.84 11.53
N THR A 141 3.66 -9.06 11.03
CA THR A 141 4.14 -9.40 9.69
C THR A 141 3.07 -10.24 9.01
N VAL A 142 2.48 -9.68 7.96
CA VAL A 142 1.37 -10.28 7.21
C VAL A 142 1.82 -10.57 5.78
N ARG A 143 1.45 -11.75 5.28
CA ARG A 143 1.65 -12.14 3.88
C ARG A 143 0.37 -12.76 3.34
N GLY A 144 -0.17 -12.22 2.25
CA GLY A 144 -1.31 -12.82 1.54
C GLY A 144 -0.92 -14.16 0.94
N GLY A 145 -0.37 -14.14 -0.27
CA GLY A 145 0.01 -15.36 -0.98
C GLY A 145 -0.15 -15.15 -2.47
N ASP A 146 -0.56 -16.19 -3.19
CA ASP A 146 -1.20 -15.93 -4.49
C ASP A 146 -2.71 -15.88 -4.22
N GLY A 147 -3.44 -14.97 -4.86
CA GLY A 147 -4.85 -14.75 -4.52
C GLY A 147 -5.26 -13.30 -4.66
N ALA A 148 -6.53 -13.00 -4.47
CA ALA A 148 -6.96 -11.62 -4.24
C ALA A 148 -7.25 -11.50 -2.74
N ASP A 149 -6.25 -11.05 -1.98
CA ASP A 149 -6.26 -11.10 -0.53
C ASP A 149 -6.76 -9.79 0.09
N SER A 150 -7.26 -9.86 1.33
CA SER A 150 -7.62 -8.70 2.14
C SER A 150 -6.82 -8.72 3.44
N LEU A 151 -5.86 -7.82 3.57
CA LEU A 151 -4.82 -7.80 4.59
C LEU A 151 -4.91 -6.53 5.43
N PHE A 152 -5.13 -6.67 6.74
CA PHE A 152 -5.22 -5.57 7.68
C PHE A 152 -4.16 -5.72 8.78
N GLY A 153 -3.27 -4.72 8.92
CA GLY A 153 -2.25 -4.64 9.97
C GLY A 153 -2.90 -4.38 11.33
N GLY A 154 -3.49 -3.20 11.51
CA GLY A 154 -4.16 -2.82 12.74
C GLY A 154 -3.38 -1.75 13.48
N ASP A 155 -3.21 -1.88 14.79
CA ASP A 155 -2.48 -0.89 15.58
C ASP A 155 -1.01 -1.32 15.74
N GLY A 156 -0.05 -0.59 15.19
CA GLY A 156 1.35 -0.79 15.50
C GLY A 156 2.31 -0.39 14.40
N ALA A 157 3.21 -1.28 14.00
CA ALA A 157 4.22 -0.91 13.01
C ALA A 157 4.49 -2.12 12.14
N ASP A 158 3.61 -2.32 11.17
CA ASP A 158 3.36 -3.57 10.52
C ASP A 158 4.14 -3.69 9.22
N LEU A 159 4.31 -4.94 8.79
CA LEU A 159 4.94 -5.29 7.54
C LEU A 159 3.99 -6.18 6.75
N ILE A 160 3.44 -5.67 5.66
CA ILE A 160 2.39 -6.34 4.88
C ILE A 160 2.88 -6.60 3.45
N TYR A 161 2.68 -7.82 2.96
CA TYR A 161 2.98 -8.24 1.60
C TYR A 161 1.76 -8.89 0.94
N GLY A 162 1.18 -8.26 -0.08
CA GLY A 162 0.12 -8.86 -0.91
C GLY A 162 0.61 -10.06 -1.72
N ASN A 163 1.70 -9.82 -2.45
CA ASN A 163 2.40 -10.73 -3.38
C ASN A 163 1.74 -10.86 -4.75
N VAL A 164 0.95 -11.89 -5.04
CA VAL A 164 0.45 -12.12 -6.40
C VAL A 164 -1.07 -12.06 -6.41
N GLY A 165 -1.60 -11.19 -7.26
CA GLY A 165 -3.03 -11.00 -7.49
C GLY A 165 -3.48 -9.65 -6.97
N SER A 166 -4.75 -9.31 -7.20
CA SER A 166 -5.26 -7.97 -6.88
C SER A 166 -5.65 -7.88 -5.42
N ASP A 167 -4.75 -7.34 -4.60
CA ASP A 167 -4.87 -7.35 -3.15
C ASP A 167 -5.44 -6.04 -2.58
N LEU A 168 -6.07 -6.13 -1.42
CA LEU A 168 -6.48 -5.02 -0.57
C LEU A 168 -5.63 -5.02 0.70
N LEU A 169 -4.80 -3.99 0.89
CA LEU A 169 -3.93 -3.82 2.04
C LEU A 169 -4.32 -2.59 2.86
N SER A 170 -4.27 -2.68 4.17
CA SER A 170 -4.41 -1.55 5.08
C SER A 170 -3.42 -1.66 6.24
N GLY A 171 -2.59 -0.64 6.45
CA GLY A 171 -1.64 -0.55 7.55
C GLY A 171 -2.36 -0.37 8.88
N GLY A 172 -3.15 0.69 8.99
CA GLY A 172 -3.94 0.99 10.18
C GLY A 172 -3.29 2.12 10.97
N SER A 173 -3.09 1.97 12.27
CA SER A 173 -2.42 2.99 13.06
C SER A 173 -0.93 2.68 13.17
N GLY A 174 -0.07 3.66 12.90
CA GLY A 174 1.32 3.69 13.37
C GLY A 174 2.36 3.96 12.28
N THR A 175 3.25 3.03 11.96
CA THR A 175 4.27 3.29 10.91
C THR A 175 4.54 2.01 10.18
N ASP A 176 3.85 1.87 9.07
CA ASP A 176 3.68 0.62 8.37
C ASP A 176 4.54 0.58 7.11
N THR A 177 4.79 -0.64 6.64
CA THR A 177 5.54 -0.90 5.42
C THR A 177 4.75 -1.92 4.61
N MET A 178 4.31 -1.52 3.43
CA MET A 178 3.38 -2.32 2.63
C MET A 178 3.87 -2.49 1.19
N PHE A 179 3.73 -3.70 0.67
CA PHE A 179 4.06 -4.06 -0.70
C PHE A 179 2.86 -4.75 -1.33
N GLY A 180 2.28 -4.15 -2.38
CA GLY A 180 1.19 -4.76 -3.17
C GLY A 180 1.70 -6.02 -3.86
N GLY A 181 2.51 -5.83 -4.90
CA GLY A 181 3.26 -6.93 -5.51
C GLY A 181 3.01 -7.03 -7.01
N ALA A 182 2.23 -8.00 -7.44
CA ALA A 182 1.88 -8.20 -8.83
C ALA A 182 0.38 -8.11 -9.03
N ASP A 183 -0.01 -7.54 -10.17
CA ASP A 183 -1.39 -7.19 -10.52
C ASP A 183 -1.85 -5.92 -9.80
N SER A 184 -3.10 -5.49 -10.04
CA SER A 184 -3.57 -4.18 -9.57
C SER A 184 -4.01 -4.23 -8.11
N ASP A 185 -3.31 -3.52 -7.25
CA ASP A 185 -3.51 -3.51 -5.81
C ASP A 185 -4.20 -2.24 -5.31
N THR A 186 -4.84 -2.33 -4.13
CA THR A 186 -5.30 -1.16 -3.37
C THR A 186 -4.65 -1.16 -1.99
N ILE A 187 -3.91 -0.10 -1.67
CA ILE A 187 -3.15 0.03 -0.41
C ILE A 187 -3.57 1.31 0.32
N PHE A 188 -3.94 1.17 1.59
CA PHE A 188 -4.22 2.26 2.52
C PHE A 188 -3.15 2.32 3.61
N GLY A 189 -2.44 3.45 3.73
CA GLY A 189 -1.48 3.76 4.80
C GLY A 189 -2.16 3.69 6.16
N GLY A 190 -3.00 4.68 6.40
CA GLY A 190 -3.74 4.84 7.64
C GLY A 190 -3.24 6.04 8.42
N GLU A 191 -3.13 5.91 9.74
CA GLU A 191 -2.51 6.93 10.58
C GLU A 191 -1.00 6.70 10.70
N GLY A 192 -0.22 7.77 10.61
CA GLY A 192 1.23 7.79 10.83
C GLY A 192 2.04 7.74 9.53
N ASN A 193 3.36 7.57 9.66
CA ASN A 193 4.27 7.87 8.55
C ASN A 193 4.69 6.60 7.81
N ASP A 194 3.96 6.25 6.76
CA ASP A 194 4.02 4.94 6.13
C ASP A 194 4.96 4.87 4.93
N ARG A 195 5.24 3.64 4.52
CA ARG A 195 5.96 3.36 3.27
C ARG A 195 5.21 2.33 2.45
N MET A 196 4.92 2.69 1.20
CA MET A 196 4.11 1.88 0.31
C MET A 196 4.78 1.67 -1.04
N TRP A 197 4.69 0.45 -1.57
CA TRP A 197 5.09 0.08 -2.92
C TRP A 197 3.96 -0.67 -3.62
N GLY A 198 3.42 -0.11 -4.72
CA GLY A 198 2.49 -0.81 -5.61
C GLY A 198 3.19 -1.99 -6.32
N ASN A 199 4.31 -1.69 -6.97
CA ASN A 199 5.19 -2.60 -7.71
C ASN A 199 4.74 -2.84 -9.16
N LEU A 200 4.12 -3.98 -9.48
CA LEU A 200 3.69 -4.29 -10.84
C LEU A 200 2.18 -4.24 -10.89
N GLY A 201 1.57 -3.29 -11.59
CA GLY A 201 0.11 -3.25 -11.50
C GLY A 201 -0.49 -2.04 -12.15
N ALA A 202 -1.66 -1.66 -11.65
CA ALA A 202 -2.24 -0.35 -11.89
C ALA A 202 -2.88 -0.06 -10.56
N ASP A 203 -2.09 0.53 -9.67
CA ASP A 203 -2.29 0.44 -8.24
C ASP A 203 -3.00 1.69 -7.73
N SER A 204 -3.78 1.53 -6.66
CA SER A 204 -4.41 2.62 -5.94
C SER A 204 -3.76 2.74 -4.56
N LEU A 205 -2.92 3.75 -4.38
CA LEU A 205 -2.12 3.96 -3.17
C LEU A 205 -2.61 5.22 -2.45
N LEU A 206 -3.07 5.08 -1.20
CA LEU A 206 -3.57 6.18 -0.37
C LEU A 206 -2.75 6.24 0.92
N GLY A 207 -2.00 7.33 1.16
CA GLY A 207 -1.23 7.53 2.39
C GLY A 207 -2.13 7.75 3.61
N GLU A 208 -3.17 8.56 3.39
CA GLU A 208 -4.12 9.00 4.41
C GLU A 208 -3.54 10.05 5.36
N ALA A 209 -3.12 9.73 6.58
CA ALA A 209 -2.68 10.76 7.52
C ALA A 209 -1.25 10.51 8.01
N GLY A 210 -0.32 11.42 7.73
CA GLY A 210 1.07 11.35 8.18
C GLY A 210 2.02 11.84 7.10
N ASP A 211 3.32 11.84 7.38
CA ASP A 211 4.31 12.14 6.33
C ASP A 211 4.72 10.83 5.63
N ASP A 212 4.12 10.53 4.48
CA ASP A 212 4.23 9.24 3.80
C ASP A 212 5.28 9.21 2.69
N VAL A 213 5.75 8.00 2.37
CA VAL A 213 6.59 7.76 1.19
C VAL A 213 5.98 6.67 0.32
N ILE A 214 5.58 7.04 -0.90
CA ILE A 214 4.77 6.18 -1.78
C ILE A 214 5.47 5.96 -3.11
N TYR A 215 5.54 4.71 -3.54
CA TYR A 215 6.13 4.28 -4.83
C TYR A 215 5.10 3.49 -5.65
N GLY A 216 4.64 4.01 -6.78
CA GLY A 216 3.80 3.28 -7.74
C GLY A 216 4.59 2.15 -8.44
N ASN A 217 5.68 2.54 -9.09
CA ASN A 217 6.60 1.74 -9.89
C ASN A 217 6.15 1.46 -11.33
N LEU A 218 5.53 0.32 -11.63
CA LEU A 218 5.22 -0.08 -13.01
C LEU A 218 3.70 -0.14 -13.22
N GLY A 219 3.24 0.62 -14.21
CA GLY A 219 1.87 0.64 -14.69
C GLY A 219 1.17 1.95 -14.36
N ASN A 220 -0.11 2.08 -14.71
CA ASN A 220 -0.81 3.36 -14.56
C ASN A 220 -1.40 3.47 -13.14
N ASP A 221 -0.66 4.12 -12.25
CA ASP A 221 -0.95 4.17 -10.83
C ASP A 221 -1.74 5.44 -10.46
N THR A 222 -2.56 5.31 -9.41
CA THR A 222 -3.22 6.43 -8.74
C THR A 222 -2.67 6.54 -7.33
N ILE A 223 -2.03 7.67 -7.03
CA ILE A 223 -1.38 7.93 -5.75
C ILE A 223 -2.00 9.16 -5.10
N ILE A 224 -2.42 9.03 -3.85
CA ILE A 224 -2.95 10.11 -3.02
C ILE A 224 -2.13 10.14 -1.72
N GLY A 225 -1.45 11.26 -1.44
CA GLY A 225 -0.72 11.48 -0.20
C GLY A 225 -1.69 11.57 0.99
N GLY A 226 -2.44 12.66 1.07
CA GLY A 226 -3.44 12.88 2.09
C GLY A 226 -3.09 14.07 2.98
N ASP A 227 -3.16 13.89 4.30
CA ASP A 227 -2.75 14.90 5.28
C ASP A 227 -1.28 14.68 5.65
N GLY A 228 -0.40 15.68 5.53
CA GLY A 228 1.01 15.59 5.93
C GLY A 228 1.95 15.98 4.80
N ASN A 229 3.27 15.89 5.02
CA ASN A 229 4.25 16.24 3.98
C ASN A 229 4.71 14.97 3.26
N ASP A 230 4.09 14.68 2.13
CA ASP A 230 4.26 13.41 1.44
C ASP A 230 5.34 13.45 0.38
N THR A 231 5.98 12.30 0.14
CA THR A 231 6.90 12.10 -0.99
C THR A 231 6.42 10.96 -1.86
N MET A 232 6.03 11.28 -3.09
CA MET A 232 5.45 10.33 -4.03
C MET A 232 6.31 10.16 -5.28
N PHE A 233 6.50 8.90 -5.68
CA PHE A 233 7.17 8.51 -6.92
C PHE A 233 6.22 7.64 -7.74
N ALA A 234 5.75 8.15 -8.86
CA ALA A 234 4.80 7.47 -9.73
C ALA A 234 5.46 6.28 -10.44
N GLY A 235 6.40 6.52 -11.34
CA GLY A 235 7.30 5.48 -11.84
C GLY A 235 7.34 5.42 -13.37
N GLN A 236 6.78 4.37 -13.96
CA GLN A 236 6.65 4.23 -15.41
C GLN A 236 5.18 4.10 -15.78
N ASP A 237 4.89 4.54 -17.02
CA ASP A 237 3.54 4.61 -17.59
C ASP A 237 2.82 5.89 -17.14
N ASN A 238 1.51 6.02 -17.34
CA ASN A 238 0.85 7.32 -17.16
C ASN A 238 0.13 7.35 -15.81
N ASP A 239 0.65 8.15 -14.90
CA ASP A 239 0.23 8.12 -13.50
C ASP A 239 -0.59 9.35 -13.10
N SER A 240 -1.33 9.23 -12.00
CA SER A 240 -2.08 10.31 -11.38
C SER A 240 -1.68 10.47 -9.92
N LEU A 241 -1.18 11.65 -9.55
CA LEU A 241 -0.73 11.98 -8.20
C LEU A 241 -1.53 13.15 -7.64
N LEU A 242 -1.93 13.04 -6.37
CA LEU A 242 -2.52 14.12 -5.57
C LEU A 242 -1.77 14.21 -4.24
N GLY A 243 -1.12 15.34 -3.96
CA GLY A 243 -0.46 15.63 -2.69
C GLY A 243 -1.46 15.66 -1.55
N GLY A 244 -2.32 16.68 -1.55
CA GLY A 244 -3.36 16.83 -0.54
C GLY A 244 -3.06 18.04 0.33
N ASP A 245 -3.05 17.85 1.65
CA ASP A 245 -2.77 18.89 2.62
C ASP A 245 -1.34 18.79 3.13
N GLY A 246 -0.45 19.73 2.79
CA GLY A 246 0.89 19.71 3.35
C GLY A 246 1.94 20.38 2.50
N ARG A 247 3.14 19.82 2.46
CA ARG A 247 4.19 20.31 1.56
C ARG A 247 4.78 19.11 0.88
N ASP A 248 4.22 18.82 -0.28
CA ASP A 248 4.40 17.54 -0.89
C ASP A 248 5.47 17.60 -1.97
N ILE A 249 6.07 16.45 -2.23
CA ILE A 249 7.03 16.27 -3.31
C ILE A 249 6.51 15.17 -4.23
N LEU A 250 6.12 15.56 -5.43
CA LEU A 250 5.54 14.68 -6.44
C LEU A 250 6.53 14.48 -7.59
N TYR A 251 6.85 13.23 -7.89
CA TYR A 251 7.64 12.84 -9.05
C TYR A 251 6.81 11.95 -9.98
N GLY A 252 6.45 12.44 -11.18
CA GLY A 252 5.81 11.64 -12.23
C GLY A 252 6.76 10.56 -12.77
N ASN A 253 8.00 10.96 -13.07
CA ASN A 253 9.07 10.12 -13.61
C ASN A 253 8.93 9.84 -15.12
N LEU A 254 8.48 8.66 -15.56
CA LEU A 254 8.42 8.30 -16.98
C LEU A 254 6.97 8.08 -17.38
N GLY A 255 6.39 8.95 -18.20
CA GLY A 255 4.94 8.89 -18.37
C GLY A 255 4.37 10.15 -18.98
N ASN A 256 3.09 10.14 -19.33
CA ASN A 256 2.36 11.40 -19.43
C ASN A 256 1.55 11.51 -18.14
N ASP A 257 2.14 12.15 -17.15
CA ASP A 257 1.65 12.09 -15.78
C ASP A 257 0.76 13.28 -15.45
N THR A 258 -0.13 13.11 -14.48
CA THR A 258 -0.96 14.20 -13.95
C THR A 258 -0.65 14.38 -12.48
N LEU A 259 -0.14 15.55 -12.10
CA LEU A 259 0.29 15.88 -10.74
C LEU A 259 -0.50 17.08 -10.21
N TYR A 260 -1.13 16.91 -9.04
CA TYR A 260 -1.79 17.97 -8.29
C TYR A 260 -1.13 18.11 -6.92
N GLY A 261 -0.57 19.27 -6.61
CA GLY A 261 0.04 19.55 -5.30
C GLY A 261 -1.02 19.58 -4.20
N GLY A 262 -1.95 20.53 -4.32
CA GLY A 262 -3.09 20.63 -3.41
C GLY A 262 -3.02 21.89 -2.58
N SER A 263 -2.89 21.75 -1.26
CA SER A 263 -2.81 22.86 -0.33
C SER A 263 -1.41 22.97 0.28
N ALA A 264 -1.01 24.22 0.53
CA ALA A 264 0.33 24.60 0.98
C ALA A 264 1.44 24.40 -0.08
N PRO A 265 2.68 24.88 0.18
CA PRO A 265 3.71 24.94 -0.85
C PRO A 265 4.29 23.58 -1.28
N ASP A 266 4.10 23.23 -2.56
CA ASP A 266 4.48 21.92 -3.10
C ASP A 266 5.64 21.95 -4.10
N MET A 267 6.24 20.79 -4.36
CA MET A 267 7.23 20.56 -5.41
C MET A 267 6.75 19.48 -6.38
N LEU A 268 6.50 19.86 -7.63
CA LEU A 268 6.01 18.96 -8.68
C LEU A 268 7.06 18.82 -9.77
N TYR A 269 7.44 17.57 -10.05
CA TYR A 269 8.38 17.20 -11.10
C TYR A 269 7.68 16.22 -12.05
N GLY A 270 7.33 16.66 -13.27
CA GLY A 270 6.69 15.82 -14.28
C GLY A 270 7.62 14.66 -14.69
N GLY A 271 8.74 15.01 -15.31
CA GLY A 271 9.79 14.03 -15.60
C GLY A 271 9.97 13.89 -17.11
N GLN A 272 9.65 12.74 -17.68
CA GLN A 272 9.71 12.52 -19.12
C GLN A 272 8.33 12.15 -19.66
N GLY A 273 7.81 13.02 -20.52
CA GLY A 273 6.63 12.80 -21.35
C GLY A 273 5.87 14.10 -21.48
N ASN A 274 4.55 14.07 -21.66
CA ASN A 274 3.77 15.30 -21.74
C ASN A 274 2.89 15.38 -20.49
N ASP A 275 3.38 16.08 -19.49
CA ASP A 275 2.82 16.04 -18.15
C ASP A 275 1.84 17.20 -17.92
N VAL A 276 0.93 17.00 -16.98
CA VAL A 276 0.01 18.04 -16.49
C VAL A 276 0.30 18.28 -15.02
N LEU A 277 0.79 19.47 -14.68
CA LEU A 277 1.14 19.86 -13.32
C LEU A 277 0.25 21.01 -12.87
N SER A 278 -0.32 20.88 -11.68
CA SER A 278 -1.09 21.93 -11.01
C SER A 278 -0.62 22.08 -9.56
N GLY A 279 -0.03 23.23 -9.22
CA GLY A 279 0.45 23.54 -7.87
C GLY A 279 -0.70 23.60 -6.87
N GLY A 280 -1.64 24.53 -7.09
CA GLY A 280 -2.86 24.61 -6.29
C GLY A 280 -2.86 25.85 -5.40
N GLN A 281 -2.95 25.68 -4.08
CA GLN A 281 -2.87 26.78 -3.12
C GLN A 281 -1.49 26.78 -2.48
N GLY A 282 -0.65 27.77 -2.71
CA GLY A 282 0.68 27.68 -2.11
C GLY A 282 1.66 28.67 -2.66
N VAL A 283 2.94 28.30 -2.58
CA VAL A 283 4.02 28.92 -3.35
C VAL A 283 4.76 27.74 -3.94
N ASP A 284 4.32 27.33 -5.11
CA ASP A 284 4.63 26.00 -5.62
C ASP A 284 5.86 26.05 -6.52
N THR A 285 6.58 24.94 -6.61
CA THR A 285 7.66 24.77 -7.58
C THR A 285 7.26 23.70 -8.59
N LEU A 286 7.08 24.10 -9.85
CA LEU A 286 6.69 23.21 -10.94
C LEU A 286 7.84 23.07 -11.92
N ALA A 287 8.15 21.82 -12.28
CA ALA A 287 9.11 21.48 -13.31
C ALA A 287 8.53 20.36 -14.19
N GLY A 288 8.03 20.71 -15.37
CA GLY A 288 7.61 19.71 -16.37
C GLY A 288 8.76 18.78 -16.78
N ASN A 289 9.96 19.37 -16.94
CA ASN A 289 11.18 18.72 -17.38
C ASN A 289 11.17 18.39 -18.88
N ARG A 290 11.11 17.11 -19.28
CA ARG A 290 11.25 16.71 -20.68
C ARG A 290 9.90 16.45 -21.33
N GLY A 291 9.70 17.05 -22.49
CA GLY A 291 8.53 16.87 -23.35
C GLY A 291 7.67 18.13 -23.42
N ASN A 292 6.37 18.01 -23.64
CA ASN A 292 5.50 19.19 -23.81
C ASN A 292 4.50 19.26 -22.67
N ASP A 293 4.83 20.07 -21.67
CA ASP A 293 4.12 20.02 -20.39
C ASP A 293 3.11 21.16 -20.27
N LEU A 294 2.02 20.89 -19.55
CA LEU A 294 1.07 21.90 -19.12
C LEU A 294 1.29 22.17 -17.63
N MET A 295 1.63 23.41 -17.29
CA MET A 295 1.82 23.85 -15.91
C MET A 295 0.79 24.92 -15.52
N ILE A 296 0.24 24.76 -14.32
CA ILE A 296 -0.75 25.65 -13.70
C ILE A 296 -0.22 25.96 -12.29
N GLY A 297 0.15 27.21 -12.02
CA GLY A 297 0.66 27.59 -10.69
C GLY A 297 -0.44 27.51 -9.64
N GLY A 298 -1.60 28.10 -9.96
CA GLY A 298 -2.72 28.24 -9.05
C GLY A 298 -2.67 29.58 -8.33
N THR A 299 -2.88 29.57 -7.01
CA THR A 299 -2.76 30.79 -6.21
C THR A 299 -1.45 30.76 -5.46
N GLY A 300 -0.68 31.82 -5.57
CA GLY A 300 0.65 31.82 -5.01
C GLY A 300 1.56 32.80 -5.72
N GLY A 301 2.83 32.76 -5.35
CA GLY A 301 3.89 33.38 -6.13
C GLY A 301 4.81 32.28 -6.62
N ASP A 302 4.40 31.57 -7.66
CA ASP A 302 4.90 30.24 -7.97
C ASP A 302 6.21 30.27 -8.76
N ILE A 303 6.94 29.17 -8.72
CA ILE A 303 8.24 29.00 -9.38
C ILE A 303 8.12 27.95 -10.48
N PHE A 304 8.19 28.39 -11.73
CA PHE A 304 8.29 27.51 -12.89
C PHE A 304 9.77 27.27 -13.22
N TRP A 305 10.28 26.07 -12.94
CA TRP A 305 11.68 25.74 -13.13
C TRP A 305 11.93 25.19 -14.55
N MET A 306 12.65 25.99 -15.35
CA MET A 306 13.14 25.63 -16.68
C MET A 306 14.57 25.07 -16.58
N GLY A 307 14.71 23.89 -15.98
CA GLY A 307 16.01 23.28 -15.68
C GLY A 307 16.72 22.70 -16.90
N SER A 308 15.96 21.97 -17.72
CA SER A 308 16.36 21.42 -19.02
C SER A 308 15.22 21.65 -19.99
N PRO A 309 14.94 22.90 -20.39
CA PRO A 309 13.80 23.19 -21.25
C PRO A 309 14.06 22.55 -22.62
N ASP A 310 13.51 21.37 -22.80
CA ASP A 310 13.28 20.75 -24.11
C ASP A 310 11.77 20.76 -24.38
N GLY A 311 11.38 20.43 -25.60
CA GLY A 311 9.97 20.47 -26.00
C GLY A 311 9.31 21.85 -25.96
N ALA A 312 7.97 21.85 -25.90
CA ALA A 312 7.10 23.01 -26.07
C ALA A 312 6.04 23.06 -24.98
N ASP A 313 6.41 23.66 -23.84
CA ASP A 313 5.57 23.76 -22.64
C ASP A 313 4.54 24.89 -22.74
N THR A 314 3.55 24.82 -21.87
CA THR A 314 2.54 25.85 -21.67
C THR A 314 2.38 26.16 -20.18
N ILE A 315 2.45 27.44 -19.82
CA ILE A 315 2.00 27.91 -18.52
C ILE A 315 0.68 28.65 -18.73
N SER A 316 -0.37 28.21 -18.03
CA SER A 316 -1.74 28.66 -18.32
C SER A 316 -2.18 29.92 -17.57
N ASP A 317 -1.54 30.24 -16.44
CA ASP A 317 -2.00 31.23 -15.47
C ASP A 317 -0.91 32.16 -14.92
N PHE A 318 0.23 32.25 -15.59
CA PHE A 318 1.38 33.04 -15.13
C PHE A 318 1.01 34.50 -14.73
N ASP A 319 1.17 34.84 -13.46
CA ASP A 319 0.92 36.15 -12.87
C ASP A 319 2.12 36.68 -12.07
N TYR A 320 2.95 37.47 -12.75
CA TYR A 320 4.09 38.16 -12.11
C TYR A 320 3.71 39.04 -10.91
N SER A 321 2.49 39.59 -10.90
CA SER A 321 1.99 40.46 -9.84
C SER A 321 1.54 39.69 -8.60
N ALA A 322 1.08 38.44 -8.77
CA ALA A 322 0.82 37.49 -7.69
C ALA A 322 2.14 36.99 -7.06
N GLY A 323 3.20 36.91 -7.86
CA GLY A 323 4.55 36.61 -7.38
C GLY A 323 5.31 35.62 -8.26
N ASP A 324 4.70 35.16 -9.35
CA ASP A 324 5.26 34.10 -10.18
C ASP A 324 6.60 34.46 -10.79
N ARG A 325 7.49 33.47 -10.85
CA ARG A 325 8.83 33.58 -11.42
C ARG A 325 9.15 32.35 -12.25
N MET A 326 9.90 32.57 -13.33
CA MET A 326 10.58 31.50 -14.02
C MET A 326 12.00 31.37 -13.49
N ARG A 327 12.39 30.17 -13.08
CA ARG A 327 13.76 29.89 -12.64
C ARG A 327 14.51 29.17 -13.75
N LEU A 328 15.63 29.75 -14.16
CA LEU A 328 16.49 29.19 -15.21
C LEU A 328 17.75 28.57 -14.60
N SER A 329 18.21 27.47 -15.19
CA SER A 329 19.56 26.97 -14.93
C SER A 329 20.62 27.97 -15.38
N SER A 330 21.74 28.02 -14.66
CA SER A 330 22.88 28.88 -14.99
C SER A 330 23.32 28.75 -16.46
N GLY A 331 23.43 29.87 -17.15
CA GLY A 331 23.89 29.95 -18.55
C GLY A 331 22.80 29.82 -19.60
N ILE A 332 21.54 29.55 -19.21
CA ILE A 332 20.40 29.62 -20.13
C ILE A 332 20.04 31.09 -20.36
N THR A 333 19.94 31.46 -21.63
CA THR A 333 19.42 32.76 -22.07
C THR A 333 18.06 32.57 -22.76
N TRP A 334 17.27 33.63 -22.86
CA TRP A 334 15.92 33.57 -23.41
C TRP A 334 15.65 34.74 -24.37
N SER A 335 14.67 34.54 -25.23
CA SER A 335 14.05 35.59 -26.04
C SER A 335 12.54 35.36 -26.09
N ALA A 336 11.74 36.43 -26.20
CA ALA A 336 10.29 36.31 -26.29
C ALA A 336 9.77 36.89 -27.61
N ALA A 337 8.80 36.23 -28.21
CA ALA A 337 8.08 36.72 -29.38
C ALA A 337 6.60 36.35 -29.29
N ASP A 338 5.73 37.15 -29.90
CA ASP A 338 4.31 36.81 -30.00
C ASP A 338 4.07 35.83 -31.15
N VAL A 339 3.47 34.67 -30.85
CA VAL A 339 2.95 33.71 -31.82
C VAL A 339 1.45 33.63 -31.63
N ASN A 340 0.68 33.97 -32.67
CA ASN A 340 -0.79 34.04 -32.58
C ASN A 340 -1.31 34.93 -31.43
N SER A 341 -0.60 36.02 -31.11
CA SER A 341 -0.91 36.97 -30.03
C SER A 341 -0.67 36.46 -28.61
N VAL A 342 0.10 35.39 -28.46
CA VAL A 342 0.52 34.82 -27.17
C VAL A 342 2.04 34.83 -27.09
N ALA A 343 2.58 35.19 -25.92
CA ALA A 343 4.01 35.19 -25.68
C ALA A 343 4.57 33.77 -25.73
N VAL A 344 5.57 33.57 -26.57
CA VAL A 344 6.40 32.35 -26.60
C VAL A 344 7.81 32.73 -26.22
N VAL A 345 8.30 32.16 -25.12
CA VAL A 345 9.67 32.29 -24.64
C VAL A 345 10.49 31.15 -25.22
N THR A 346 11.57 31.47 -25.92
CA THR A 346 12.50 30.51 -26.51
C THR A 346 13.81 30.53 -25.74
N PHE A 347 14.27 29.36 -25.27
CA PHE A 347 15.52 29.22 -24.53
C PHE A 347 16.70 28.85 -25.44
N SER A 348 17.90 29.29 -25.08
CA SER A 348 19.12 29.03 -25.86
C SER A 348 19.53 27.56 -25.97
N THR A 349 18.95 26.70 -25.14
CA THR A 349 19.19 25.25 -25.16
C THR A 349 18.30 24.50 -26.15
N GLY A 350 17.29 25.15 -26.73
CA GLY A 350 16.32 24.52 -27.62
C GLY A 350 15.14 23.95 -26.85
N GLY A 351 14.15 24.80 -26.58
CA GLY A 351 12.86 24.53 -25.95
C GLY A 351 12.05 25.82 -25.90
N THR A 352 10.74 25.73 -25.76
CA THR A 352 9.85 26.91 -25.71
C THR A 352 8.83 26.79 -24.60
N VAL A 353 8.44 27.92 -24.01
CA VAL A 353 7.28 28.03 -23.12
C VAL A 353 6.29 29.03 -23.70
N THR A 354 5.05 28.61 -23.85
CA THR A 354 3.91 29.47 -24.20
C THR A 354 3.24 29.97 -22.92
N LEU A 355 3.04 31.29 -22.81
CA LEU A 355 2.40 31.93 -21.65
C LEU A 355 1.01 32.40 -22.01
N THR A 356 -0.02 31.67 -21.59
CA THR A 356 -1.40 31.99 -21.96
C THR A 356 -1.82 33.34 -21.36
N GLY A 357 -2.50 34.17 -22.16
CA GLY A 357 -2.95 35.50 -21.71
C GLY A 357 -1.86 36.58 -21.61
N VAL A 358 -0.61 36.22 -21.89
CA VAL A 358 0.54 37.13 -21.84
C VAL A 358 1.00 37.51 -23.25
N THR A 359 1.47 38.75 -23.43
CA THR A 359 2.14 39.19 -24.66
C THR A 359 3.64 39.40 -24.43
N SER A 360 4.45 39.21 -25.48
CA SER A 360 5.91 39.31 -25.43
C SER A 360 6.41 40.66 -24.90
N SER A 361 5.65 41.73 -25.13
CA SER A 361 5.94 43.08 -24.64
C SER A 361 5.92 43.22 -23.11
N SER A 362 5.27 42.29 -22.41
CA SER A 362 5.19 42.26 -20.95
C SER A 362 6.34 41.46 -20.32
N VAL A 363 6.99 40.59 -21.09
CA VAL A 363 8.08 39.73 -20.63
C VAL A 363 9.33 40.59 -20.39
N VAL A 364 9.82 40.59 -19.15
CA VAL A 364 10.96 41.39 -18.71
C VAL A 364 11.93 40.57 -17.87
N ASP A 365 13.18 41.03 -17.75
CA ASP A 365 14.23 40.35 -16.98
C ASP A 365 13.82 39.98 -15.54
N GLY A 366 12.98 40.81 -14.90
CA GLY A 366 12.53 40.57 -13.52
C GLY A 366 11.67 39.31 -13.33
N TRP A 367 11.09 38.76 -14.40
CA TRP A 367 10.33 37.51 -14.36
C TRP A 367 11.25 36.31 -14.15
N PHE A 368 12.52 36.44 -14.51
CA PHE A 368 13.49 35.37 -14.52
C PHE A 368 14.43 35.47 -13.32
N THR A 369 14.61 34.34 -12.65
CA THR A 369 15.62 34.16 -11.60
C THR A 369 16.65 33.15 -12.06
N THR A 370 17.89 33.31 -11.59
CA THR A 370 18.96 32.34 -11.87
C THR A 370 19.12 31.44 -10.66
N GLY A 371 19.10 30.12 -10.92
CA GLY A 371 19.39 29.07 -9.95
C GLY A 371 20.85 28.69 -9.94
#